data_AF-A0A542DK97-F1
#
_entry.id   AF-A0A542DK97-F1
#
_cell.length_a   1.000
_cell.length_b   1.000
_cell.length_c   1.000
_cell.angle_alpha   90.00
_cell.angle_beta   90.00
_cell.angle_gamma   90.00
#
_symmetry.space_group_name_H-M   'P 1'
#
loop_
_entity.id
_entity.type
_entity.pdbx_description
1 polymer ?
#
loop_
_entity_poly.entity_id
_entity_poly.type
_entity_poly.pdbx_seq_one_letter_code
_entity_poly.pdbx_strand_id
1 'polypeptide(L)' 'MLGRDRELLIRVARVNRVLGAATVELLDNRRGGELPAEGLRSMGGHLAELGRALVERADEIDGRATRAE' A
#
# COMPACT_ATOMS: atom_id res chain seq x y z
N MET A 1 19.23 -3.19 6.92
CA MET A 1 17.92 -3.74 7.34
C MET A 1 17.07 -2.63 7.94
N LEU A 2 17.49 -2.03 9.06
CA LEU A 2 16.78 -0.93 9.75
C LEU A 2 16.35 0.24 8.86
N GLY A 3 17.18 0.66 7.91
CA GLY A 3 16.85 1.74 6.96
C GLY A 3 15.69 1.39 6.00
N ARG A 4 15.72 0.18 5.42
CA ARG A 4 14.70 -0.30 4.47
C ARG A 4 13.36 -0.57 5.17
N ASP A 5 13.41 -1.12 6.38
CA ASP A 5 12.21 -1.35 7.21
C ASP A 5 11.56 -0.02 7.59
N ARG A 6 12.36 0.96 8.01
CA ARG A 6 11.88 2.30 8.33
C ARG A 6 11.26 3.00 7.11
N GLU A 7 11.90 2.90 5.95
CA GLU A 7 11.37 3.48 4.71
C GLU A 7 10.03 2.87 4.31
N LEU A 8 9.91 1.54 4.43
CA LEU A 8 8.66 0.82 4.16
C LEU A 8 7.54 1.28 5.09
N LEU A 9 7.81 1.44 6.39
CA LEU A 9 6.83 1.95 7.35
C LEU A 9 6.48 3.42 7.12
N ILE A 10 7.42 4.25 6.67
CA ILE A 10 7.13 5.63 6.26
C ILE A 10 6.19 5.65 5.06
N ARG A 11 6.40 4.78 4.06
CA ARG A 11 5.48 4.64 2.92
C ARG A 11 4.09 4.23 3.38
N VAL A 12 3.98 3.25 4.28
CA VAL A 12 2.69 2.85 4.90
C VAL A 12 2.03 4.04 5.60
N ALA A 13 2.76 4.77 6.45
CA ALA A 13 2.22 5.91 7.17
C ALA A 13 1.73 7.02 6.23
N ARG A 14 2.44 7.26 5.12
CA ARG A 14 2.05 8.24 4.11
C ARG A 14 0.75 7.84 3.41
N VAL A 15 0.63 6.57 3.00
CA VAL A 15 -0.60 6.04 2.39
C VAL A 15 -1.77 6.12 3.39
N ASN A 16 -1.56 5.67 4.64
CA ASN A 16 -2.61 5.71 5.67
C ASN A 16 -3.14 7.14 5.91
N ARG A 17 -2.25 8.14 5.92
CA ARG A 17 -2.62 9.55 6.11
C ARG A 17 -3.55 10.07 5.00
N VAL A 18 -3.41 9.60 3.76
CA VAL A 18 -4.14 10.13 2.60
C VAL A 18 -5.28 9.23 2.13
N LEU A 19 -5.31 7.96 2.54
CA LEU A 19 -6.26 6.96 2.04
C LEU A 19 -7.72 7.34 2.34
N GLY A 20 -7.99 7.86 3.53
CA GLY A 20 -9.34 8.30 3.89
C GLY A 20 -9.85 9.43 3.01
N ALA A 21 -9.01 10.45 2.78
CA ALA A 21 -9.35 11.58 1.91
C ALA A 21 -9.58 11.13 0.46
N ALA A 22 -8.69 10.27 -0.08
CA ALA A 22 -8.84 9.70 -1.41
C ALA A 22 -10.13 8.87 -1.56
N THR A 23 -10.51 8.13 -0.51
CA THR A 23 -11.75 7.34 -0.51
C THR A 23 -12.99 8.24 -0.57
N VAL A 24 -13.01 9.33 0.19
CA VAL A 24 -14.10 10.33 0.15
C VAL A 24 -14.16 11.01 -1.22
N GLU A 25 -13.00 11.40 -1.77
CA GLU A 25 -12.94 12.02 -3.11
C GLU A 25 -13.50 11.09 -4.20
N LEU A 26 -13.23 9.79 -4.14
CA LEU A 26 -13.82 8.82 -5.07
C LEU A 26 -15.34 8.69 -4.91
N LEU A 27 -15.86 8.80 -3.67
CA LEU A 27 -17.29 8.78 -3.39
C LEU A 27 -17.99 10.05 -3.88
N ASP A 28 -17.35 11.20 -3.76
CA ASP A 28 -17.90 12.49 -4.18
C ASP A 28 -17.89 12.65 -5.70
N ASN A 29 -16.90 12.07 -6.38
CA ASN A 29 -16.79 12.09 -7.84
C ASN A 29 -17.62 11.00 -8.56
N ARG A 30 -18.56 10.35 -7.86
CA ARG A 30 -19.48 9.40 -8.48
C ARG A 30 -20.33 10.07 -9.55
N ARG A 31 -20.45 9.42 -10.71
CA ARG A 31 -21.32 9.86 -11.81
C ARG A 31 -22.37 8.79 -12.06
N GLY A 32 -23.64 9.17 -12.03
CA GLY A 32 -24.74 8.21 -12.22
C GLY A 32 -24.83 7.11 -11.17
N GLY A 33 -24.25 7.32 -9.97
CA GLY A 33 -24.18 6.30 -8.92
C GLY A 33 -22.97 5.37 -9.00
N GLU A 34 -22.19 5.45 -10.08
CA GLU A 34 -20.99 4.62 -10.29
C GLU A 34 -19.72 5.32 -9.82
N LEU A 35 -18.79 4.53 -9.28
CA LEU A 35 -17.45 5.01 -8.89
C LEU A 35 -16.55 5.20 -10.12
N PRO A 36 -15.68 6.23 -10.12
CA PRO A 36 -14.76 6.44 -11.23
C PRO A 36 -13.74 5.30 -11.32
N ALA A 37 -13.84 4.50 -12.38
CA ALA A 37 -13.01 3.31 -12.58
C ALA A 37 -11.51 3.62 -12.61
N GLU A 38 -11.11 4.76 -13.18
CA GLU A 38 -9.72 5.21 -13.19
C GLU A 38 -9.19 5.46 -11.77
N GLY A 39 -9.97 6.15 -10.95
CA GLY A 39 -9.63 6.40 -9.54
C GLY A 39 -9.50 5.11 -8.73
N LEU A 40 -10.39 4.14 -8.96
CA LEU A 40 -10.29 2.82 -8.35
C LEU A 40 -9.04 2.05 -8.78
N ARG A 41 -8.69 2.08 -10.07
CA ARG A 41 -7.46 1.44 -10.58
C ARG A 41 -6.21 2.08 -9.99
N SER A 42 -6.17 3.41 -9.93
CA SER A 42 -5.04 4.15 -9.36
C SER A 42 -4.84 3.82 -7.88
N MET A 43 -5.90 3.94 -7.07
CA MET A 43 -5.86 3.60 -5.64
C MET A 43 -5.48 2.14 -5.41
N GLY A 44 -6.11 1.21 -6.15
CA GLY A 44 -5.81 -0.22 -6.06
C GLY A 44 -4.37 -0.55 -6.45
N GLY A 45 -3.85 0.09 -7.50
CA GLY A 45 -2.45 -0.09 -7.94
C GLY A 45 -1.45 0.31 -6.86
N HIS A 46 -1.64 1.47 -6.23
CA HIS A 46 -0.76 1.93 -5.14
C HIS A 46 -0.81 1.02 -3.91
N LEU A 47 -2.00 0.55 -3.54
CA LEU A 47 -2.17 -0.38 -2.42
C LEU A 47 -1.53 -1.76 -2.72
N ALA A 48 -1.72 -2.27 -3.94
CA ALA A 48 -1.14 -3.54 -4.37
C ALA A 48 0.40 -3.47 -4.37
N GLU A 49 0.98 -2.38 -4.87
CA GLU A 49 2.44 -2.19 -4.88
C GLU A 49 3.00 -2.16 -3.45
N LEU A 50 2.36 -1.40 -2.54
CA LEU A 50 2.77 -1.34 -1.14
C LEU A 50 2.62 -2.69 -0.43
N GLY A 51 1.51 -3.40 -0.67
CA GLY A 51 1.26 -4.73 -0.12
C GLY A 51 2.32 -5.74 -0.58
N ARG A 52 2.66 -5.74 -1.87
CA ARG A 52 3.74 -6.59 -2.40
C ARG A 52 5.08 -6.28 -1.74
N ALA A 53 5.43 -5.01 -1.58
CA ALA A 53 6.69 -4.62 -0.92
C ALA A 53 6.76 -5.07 0.54
N LEU A 54 5.62 -5.10 1.26
CA LEU A 54 5.53 -5.63 2.62
C LEU A 54 5.75 -7.15 2.65
N VAL A 55 5.09 -7.88 1.76
CA VAL A 55 5.22 -9.35 1.67
C VAL A 55 6.64 -9.74 1.28
N GLU A 56 7.21 -9.15 0.23
CA GLU A 56 8.60 -9.40 -0.18
C GLU A 56 9.58 -9.16 0.99
N ARG A 57 9.31 -8.13 1.81
CA ARG A 57 10.16 -7.85 2.97
C ARG A 57 10.01 -8.89 4.07
N ALA A 58 8.80 -9.41 4.30
CA ALA A 58 8.57 -10.50 5.23
C ALA A 58 9.28 -11.78 4.76
N ASP A 59 9.13 -12.15 3.49
CA ASP A 59 9.80 -13.31 2.90
C ASP A 59 11.33 -13.23 3.03
N GLU A 60 11.90 -12.03 2.85
CA GLU A 60 13.34 -11.79 3.08
C GLU A 60 13.78 -11.95 4.54
N ILE A 61 12.90 -11.68 5.50
CA ILE A 61 13.17 -11.85 6.93
C ILE A 61 13.11 -13.34 7.27
N ASP A 62 12.05 -14.02 6.84
CA ASP A 62 11.83 -15.44 7.09
C ASP A 62 12.93 -16.30 6.45
N GLY A 63 13.30 -16.01 5.19
CA GLY A 63 14.38 -16.69 4.49
C GLY A 63 15.78 -16.43 5.06
N ARG A 64 15.96 -15.40 5.90
CA ARG A 64 17.20 -15.21 6.68
C ARG A 64 17.17 -15.99 7.97
N ALA A 65 16.01 -16.11 8.62
CA ALA A 65 15.85 -16.90 9.84
C ALA A 65 16.17 -18.38 9.59
N THR A 66 15.80 -18.94 8.45
CA THR A 66 16.05 -20.36 8.12
C THR A 66 17.51 -20.70 7.79
N ARG A 67 18.39 -19.71 7.58
CA ARG A 67 19.81 -19.92 7.21
C ARG A 67 20.78 -19.76 8.38
N ALA A 68 20.26 -19.42 9.56
CA ALA A 68 21.04 -19.17 10.77
C ALA A 68 20.98 -20.32 11.80
N GLU A 69 20.39 -21.47 11.42
CA GLU A 69 20.37 -22.72 12.18
C GLU A 69 21.39 -23.72 11.61
#